data_AF-A0A9W4UWR7-F1
#
_entry.id   AF-A0A9W4UWR7-F1
#
_cell.length_a   1.000
_cell.length_b   1.000
_cell.length_c   1.000
_cell.angle_alpha   90.00
_cell.angle_beta   90.00
_cell.angle_gamma   90.00
#
_symmetry.space_group_name_H-M   'P 1'
#
loop_
_entity.id
_entity.type
_entity.pdbx_description
1 polymer ?
#
loop_
_entity_poly.entity_id
_entity_poly.type
_entity_poly.pdbx_seq_one_letter_code
_entity_poly.pdbx_strand_id
1 'polypeptide(L)'
;MSRMARQVHEGTTPVVVVGDYITGLGGGVFTMFQVLKMAFLSHGYTLAIRGRPLFVEEIQAWRYGPVIPALYNACLLYTSPSPRD
;
A
#
# COMPACT_ATOMS: atom_id res chain seq x y z
N MET A 1 5.43 -26.87 2.94
CA MET A 1 5.16 -25.42 2.71
C MET A 1 5.64 -25.09 1.31
N SER A 2 4.71 -24.77 0.40
CA SER A 2 4.82 -24.90 -1.06
C SER A 2 5.66 -23.79 -1.72
N ARG A 3 6.42 -24.14 -2.76
CA ARG A 3 7.24 -23.28 -3.65
C ARG A 3 6.53 -21.98 -4.08
N MET A 4 5.21 -22.04 -4.16
CA MET A 4 4.31 -20.95 -4.54
C MET A 4 4.34 -19.76 -3.57
N ALA A 5 4.48 -19.98 -2.27
CA ALA A 5 4.54 -18.90 -1.27
C ALA A 5 5.86 -18.10 -1.34
N ARG A 6 6.95 -18.77 -1.73
CA ARG A 6 8.28 -18.14 -1.86
C ARG A 6 8.34 -17.21 -3.08
N GLN A 7 7.70 -17.63 -4.17
CA GLN A 7 7.68 -16.89 -5.44
C GLN A 7 6.79 -15.63 -5.38
N VAL A 8 5.80 -15.58 -4.49
CA VAL A 8 4.96 -14.39 -4.26
C VAL A 8 5.75 -13.26 -3.60
N HIS A 9 6.72 -13.56 -2.74
CA HIS A 9 7.57 -12.54 -2.11
C HIS A 9 8.66 -11.99 -3.03
N GLU A 10 9.15 -12.76 -4.00
CA GLU A 10 10.26 -12.33 -4.90
C GLU A 10 9.87 -11.28 -5.94
N GLY A 11 8.59 -10.92 -6.06
CA GLY A 11 8.10 -9.94 -7.05
C GLY A 11 7.09 -8.93 -6.52
N THR A 12 6.88 -8.88 -5.21
CA THR A 12 5.97 -7.94 -4.56
C THR A 12 6.74 -6.78 -3.97
N THR A 13 6.13 -5.59 -3.98
CA THR A 13 6.71 -4.38 -3.43
C THR A 13 6.06 -4.11 -2.07
N PRO A 14 6.82 -3.78 -1.01
CA PRO A 14 6.22 -3.37 0.25
C PRO A 14 5.23 -2.23 0.04
N VAL A 15 4.05 -2.31 0.62
CA VAL A 15 2.97 -1.36 0.37
C VAL A 15 3.34 0.08 0.77
N VAL A 16 4.26 0.24 1.71
CA VAL A 16 4.80 1.54 2.11
C VAL A 16 5.59 2.19 0.97
N VAL A 17 6.38 1.40 0.20
CA VAL A 17 7.12 1.90 -0.97
C VAL A 17 6.15 2.27 -2.10
N VAL A 18 5.05 1.52 -2.26
CA VAL A 18 3.96 1.90 -3.17
C VAL A 18 3.35 3.24 -2.75
N GLY A 19 3.14 3.45 -1.44
CA GLY A 19 2.68 4.73 -0.89
C GLY A 19 3.62 5.90 -1.15
N ASP A 20 4.93 5.71 -0.93
CA ASP A 20 5.97 6.70 -1.22
C ASP A 20 5.96 7.10 -2.70
N TYR A 21 5.91 6.11 -3.61
CA TYR A 21 5.80 6.35 -5.04
C TYR A 21 4.54 7.17 -5.41
N ILE A 22 3.37 6.79 -4.87
CA ILE A 22 2.11 7.50 -5.11
C ILE A 22 2.19 8.95 -4.62
N THR A 23 2.70 9.17 -3.41
CA THR A 23 2.82 10.53 -2.85
C THR A 23 3.83 11.38 -3.61
N GLY A 24 4.94 10.80 -4.04
CA GLY A 24 5.93 11.45 -4.90
C GLY A 24 5.35 11.89 -6.25
N LEU A 25 4.53 11.04 -6.90
CA LEU A 25 3.84 11.41 -8.14
C LEU A 25 2.88 12.58 -7.98
N GLY A 26 2.27 12.72 -6.80
CA GLY A 26 1.36 13.83 -6.48
C GLY A 26 2.03 15.08 -5.93
N GLY A 27 3.37 15.09 -5.78
CA GLY A 27 4.07 16.20 -5.11
C GLY A 27 3.68 16.38 -3.64
N GLY A 28 3.27 15.31 -2.95
CA GLY A 28 2.91 15.34 -1.53
C GLY A 28 1.54 15.94 -1.20
N VAL A 29 0.70 16.28 -2.19
CA VAL A 29 -0.62 16.90 -1.96
C VAL A 29 -1.75 15.91 -1.66
N PHE A 30 -1.48 14.61 -1.71
CA PHE A 30 -2.49 13.59 -1.45
C PHE A 30 -2.77 13.42 0.03
N THR A 31 -4.05 13.43 0.38
CA THR A 31 -4.52 12.98 1.69
C THR A 31 -4.23 11.49 1.89
N MET A 32 -4.06 11.06 3.14
CA MET A 32 -3.89 9.65 3.51
C MET A 32 -4.93 8.72 2.84
N PHE A 33 -6.21 9.11 2.83
CA PHE A 33 -7.27 8.30 2.23
C PHE A 33 -7.17 8.19 0.71
N GLN A 34 -6.66 9.22 0.01
CA GLN A 34 -6.39 9.13 -1.42
C GLN A 34 -5.27 8.12 -1.70
N VAL A 35 -4.19 8.14 -0.89
CA VAL A 35 -3.07 7.19 -1.02
C VAL A 35 -3.54 5.75 -0.80
N LEU A 36 -4.35 5.49 0.24
CA LEU A 36 -4.91 4.17 0.50
C LEU A 36 -5.79 3.65 -0.64
N LYS A 37 -6.67 4.50 -1.18
CA LYS A 37 -7.53 4.12 -2.31
C LYS A 37 -6.74 3.83 -3.57
N MET A 38 -5.72 4.64 -3.87
CA MET A 38 -4.85 4.42 -5.02
C MET A 38 -4.06 3.12 -4.87
N ALA A 39 -3.44 2.86 -3.72
CA ALA A 39 -2.73 1.61 -3.48
C ALA A 39 -3.64 0.38 -3.64
N PHE A 40 -4.87 0.44 -3.10
CA PHE A 40 -5.85 -0.63 -3.25
C PHE A 40 -6.24 -0.86 -4.71
N LEU A 41 -6.54 0.20 -5.47
CA LEU A 41 -6.89 0.09 -6.89
C LEU A 41 -5.72 -0.42 -7.74
N SER A 42 -4.49 0.07 -7.48
CA SER A 42 -3.27 -0.40 -8.16
C SER A 42 -3.00 -1.88 -7.87
N HIS A 43 -3.28 -2.36 -6.66
CA HIS A 43 -3.19 -3.77 -6.33
C HIS A 43 -4.17 -4.60 -7.16
N GLY A 44 -5.45 -4.23 -7.17
CA GLY A 44 -6.47 -4.94 -7.96
C GLY A 44 -6.16 -4.95 -9.45
N TYR A 45 -5.71 -3.81 -9.99
CA TYR A 45 -5.32 -3.69 -11.40
C TYR A 45 -4.11 -4.58 -11.74
N THR A 46 -3.09 -4.60 -10.88
CA THR A 46 -1.91 -5.47 -11.05
C THR A 46 -2.30 -6.94 -10.99
N LEU A 47 -3.17 -7.32 -10.06
CA LEU A 47 -3.64 -8.69 -9.93
C LEU A 47 -4.40 -9.13 -11.19
N ALA A 48 -5.26 -8.27 -11.74
CA ALA A 48 -6.02 -8.56 -12.95
C ALA A 48 -5.13 -8.73 -14.20
N ILE A 49 -4.07 -7.92 -14.34
CA ILE A 49 -3.24 -7.92 -15.56
C ILE A 49 -2.08 -8.91 -15.48
N ARG A 50 -1.44 -9.01 -14.31
CA ARG A 50 -0.21 -9.79 -14.13
C ARG A 50 -0.47 -11.15 -13.49
N GLY A 51 -1.68 -11.41 -12.98
CA GLY A 51 -2.01 -12.64 -12.25
C GLY A 51 -1.25 -12.79 -10.92
N ARG A 52 -0.61 -11.72 -10.43
CA ARG A 52 0.18 -11.71 -9.20
C ARG A 52 -0.08 -10.41 -8.42
N PRO A 53 -0.04 -10.46 -7.08
CA PRO A 53 -0.30 -9.29 -6.25
C PRO A 53 0.80 -8.23 -6.42
N LEU A 54 0.44 -6.95 -6.21
CA LEU A 54 1.40 -5.85 -6.18
C LEU A 54 2.20 -5.85 -4.86
N PHE A 55 1.50 -6.11 -3.76
CA PHE A 55 2.00 -6.16 -2.40
C PHE A 55 1.28 -7.30 -1.65
N VAL A 56 1.82 -7.77 -0.53
CA VAL A 56 1.31 -8.97 0.18
C VAL A 56 0.66 -8.63 1.52
N GLU A 57 0.79 -7.39 1.95
CA GLU A 57 0.23 -6.87 3.18
C GLU A 57 -1.29 -7.03 3.20
N GLU A 58 -1.81 -7.33 4.39
CA GLU A 58 -3.22 -7.59 4.61
C GLU A 58 -4.09 -6.40 4.20
N ILE A 59 -5.19 -6.69 3.51
CA ILE A 59 -6.27 -5.75 3.24
C ILE A 59 -7.44 -6.11 4.15
N GLN A 60 -7.87 -5.16 4.98
CA GLN A 60 -8.95 -5.34 5.94
C GLN A 60 -10.20 -4.56 5.49
N ALA A 61 -11.37 -5.18 5.64
CA ALA A 61 -12.65 -4.51 5.41
C ALA A 61 -13.06 -3.70 6.65
N TRP A 62 -12.80 -2.39 6.63
CA TRP A 62 -13.24 -1.48 7.70
C TRP A 62 -14.58 -0.83 7.32
N ARG A 63 -15.19 -0.11 8.29
CA ARG A 63 -16.51 0.54 8.13
C ARG A 63 -16.64 1.43 6.90
N TYR A 64 -15.56 2.08 6.47
CA TYR A 64 -15.55 3.05 5.37
C TYR A 64 -14.86 2.54 4.10
N GLY A 65 -14.61 1.23 4.01
CA GLY A 65 -14.00 0.58 2.87
C GLY A 65 -12.72 -0.20 3.21
N PRO A 66 -12.05 -0.74 2.19
CA PRO A 66 -10.83 -1.51 2.36
C PRO A 66 -9.69 -0.60 2.85
N VAL A 67 -8.99 -1.06 3.88
CA VAL A 67 -7.82 -0.40 4.47
C VAL A 67 -6.65 -1.37 4.43
N ILE A 68 -5.46 -0.87 4.12
CA ILE A 68 -4.21 -1.61 4.26
C ILE A 68 -3.53 -1.10 5.53
N PRO A 69 -3.62 -1.80 6.68
CA PRO A 69 -3.17 -1.27 7.98
C PRO A 69 -1.70 -0.86 7.97
N ALA A 70 -0.84 -1.60 7.28
CA ALA A 70 0.57 -1.27 7.13
C ALA A 70 0.79 0.11 6.49
N LEU A 71 0.00 0.46 5.48
CA LEU A 71 0.06 1.77 4.82
C LEU A 71 -0.63 2.87 5.65
N TYR A 72 -1.78 2.56 6.25
CA TYR A 72 -2.51 3.50 7.11
C TYR A 72 -1.64 3.97 8.29
N ASN A 73 -1.00 3.03 8.99
CA ASN A 73 -0.10 3.34 10.10
C ASN A 73 1.13 4.14 9.65
N ALA A 74 1.70 3.83 8.47
CA ALA A 74 2.80 4.60 7.90
C ALA A 74 2.39 6.06 7.62
N CYS A 75 1.18 6.29 7.08
CA CYS A 75 0.68 7.64 6.85
C CYS A 75 0.40 8.41 8.15
N LEU A 76 -0.06 7.74 9.21
CA LEU A 76 -0.25 8.37 10.53
C LEU A 76 1.08 8.80 11.14
N LEU A 77 2.13 8.00 10.99
CA LEU A 77 3.48 8.38 11.45
C LEU A 77 3.99 9.63 10.75
N TYR A 78 3.71 9.81 9.47
CA TYR A 78 4.07 11.03 8.72
C TYR A 78 3.22 12.25 9.06
N THR A 79 1.97 12.05 9.47
CA THR A 79 1.07 13.13 9.94
C THR A 79 1.38 13.56 11.37
N SER A 80 1.99 12.67 12.16
CA SER A 80 2.47 13.00 13.50
C SER A 80 3.66 13.97 13.37
N PRO A 81 3.80 14.99 14.25
CA PRO A 81 5.00 15.83 14.22
C PRO A 81 6.22 14.93 14.31
N SER A 82 7.15 15.10 13.38
CA SER A 82 8.36 14.31 13.41
C SER A 82 9.15 14.72 14.66
N PRO A 83 9.86 13.82 15.36
CA PRO A 83 10.72 14.21 16.48
C PRO A 83 11.87 15.15 16.10
N ARG A 84 11.95 15.59 14.84
CA ARG A 84 12.92 16.54 14.31
C ARG A 84 12.33 17.95 14.14
N ASP A 85 11.12 18.20 14.62
CA ASP A 85 10.40 19.47 14.54
C ASP A 85 10.28 20.11 15.94
#